data_AF-A0A959G4V4-F1
#
_entry.id   AF-A0A959G4V4-F1
#
_cell.length_a   1.000
_cell.length_b   1.000
_cell.length_c   1.000
_cell.angle_alpha   90.00
_cell.angle_beta   90.00
_cell.angle_gamma   90.00
#
_symmetry.space_group_name_H-M   'P 1'
#
loop_
_entity.id
_entity.type
_entity.pdbx_description
1 polymer ?
#
loop_
_entity_poly.entity_id
_entity_poly.type
_entity_poly.pdbx_seq_one_letter_code
_entity_poly.pdbx_strand_id
1 'polypeptide(L)'
;NNGSGQFSFKAFPVEAQFAPINDILVKDCDGDGQSELLLVQNSYQSDVETGRYDAGNGVMLSRAASGAWTVIPNAVSGFWATEEARAIKVLHEANGKELVLIANNDSALEAYQLLH
;
A
#
# COMPACT_ATOMS: atom_id res chain seq x y z
N ASN A 1 -6.59 -19.39 7.42
CA ASN A 1 -6.97 -20.82 7.43
C ASN A 1 -5.71 -21.60 7.81
N ASN A 2 -5.77 -22.40 8.87
CA ASN A 2 -4.65 -23.25 9.32
C ASN A 2 -4.57 -24.62 8.59
N GLY A 3 -5.32 -24.78 7.50
CA GLY A 3 -5.37 -26.02 6.72
C GLY A 3 -6.43 -27.02 7.20
N SER A 4 -7.00 -26.83 8.40
CA SER A 4 -8.08 -27.67 8.95
C SER A 4 -9.46 -27.02 8.89
N GLY A 5 -9.61 -25.94 8.11
CA GLY A 5 -10.86 -25.19 8.02
C GLY A 5 -11.10 -24.24 9.20
N GLN A 6 -10.12 -24.11 10.11
CA GLN A 6 -10.17 -23.11 11.17
C GLN A 6 -9.48 -21.83 10.73
N PHE A 7 -10.11 -20.70 11.03
CA PHE A 7 -9.61 -19.38 10.71
C PHE A 7 -9.14 -18.70 12.00
N SER A 8 -7.90 -18.25 12.01
CA SER A 8 -7.37 -17.36 13.05
C SER A 8 -7.29 -15.95 12.50
N PHE A 9 -7.77 -14.98 13.29
CA PHE A 9 -7.59 -13.58 12.98
C PHE A 9 -6.16 -13.16 13.30
N LYS A 10 -5.52 -12.44 12.37
CA LYS A 10 -4.27 -11.74 12.59
C LYS A 10 -4.48 -10.30 12.16
N ALA A 11 -4.38 -9.37 13.10
CA ALA A 11 -4.47 -7.95 12.80
C ALA A 11 -3.29 -7.52 11.92
N PHE A 12 -3.55 -6.57 11.04
CA PHE A 12 -2.51 -5.80 10.38
C PHE A 12 -1.85 -4.82 11.38
N PRO A 13 -0.73 -4.17 11.01
CA PRO A 13 -0.24 -3.00 11.71
C PRO A 13 -1.31 -1.90 11.83
N VAL A 14 -1.14 -0.99 12.78
CA VAL A 14 -2.13 0.06 13.05
C VAL A 14 -2.25 1.04 11.88
N GLU A 15 -1.16 1.25 11.16
CA GLU A 15 -1.03 2.14 10.01
C GLU A 15 -1.94 1.72 8.85
N ALA A 16 -2.00 0.41 8.60
CA ALA A 16 -2.92 -0.19 7.63
C ALA A 16 -4.40 -0.09 8.05
N GLN A 17 -4.68 0.37 9.27
CA GLN A 17 -6.03 0.49 9.85
C GLN A 17 -6.44 1.94 10.12
N PHE A 18 -5.58 2.94 9.86
CA PHE A 18 -5.89 4.35 10.10
C PHE A 18 -7.06 4.90 9.27
N ALA A 19 -7.28 4.32 8.08
CA ALA A 19 -8.30 4.76 7.16
C ALA A 19 -8.82 3.58 6.32
N PRO A 20 -10.05 3.67 5.78
CA PRO A 20 -10.55 2.72 4.80
C PRO A 20 -9.57 2.52 3.64
N ILE A 21 -9.24 1.26 3.35
CA ILE A 21 -8.44 0.87 2.19
C ILE A 21 -9.36 0.86 0.96
N ASN A 22 -9.02 1.64 -0.06
CA ASN A 22 -9.77 1.70 -1.31
C ASN A 22 -9.33 0.62 -2.31
N ASP A 23 -8.02 0.34 -2.38
CA ASP A 23 -7.46 -0.68 -3.28
C ASP A 23 -6.13 -1.20 -2.72
N ILE A 24 -5.76 -2.42 -3.13
CA ILE A 24 -4.55 -3.12 -2.71
C ILE A 24 -3.85 -3.65 -3.96
N LEU A 25 -2.58 -3.26 -4.14
CA LEU A 25 -1.70 -3.89 -5.10
C LEU A 25 -0.82 -4.93 -4.38
N VAL A 26 -0.86 -6.17 -4.86
CA VAL A 26 0.03 -7.25 -4.41
C VAL A 26 1.14 -7.40 -5.43
N LYS A 27 2.39 -7.15 -5.03
CA LYS A 27 3.53 -7.21 -5.94
C LYS A 27 4.82 -7.52 -5.19
N ASP A 28 5.60 -8.44 -5.74
CA ASP A 28 7.02 -8.61 -5.40
C ASP A 28 7.79 -7.40 -5.97
N CYS A 29 8.15 -6.49 -5.08
CA CYS A 29 8.74 -5.20 -5.44
C CYS A 29 10.27 -5.21 -5.40
N ASP A 30 10.89 -6.14 -4.66
CA ASP A 30 12.34 -6.27 -4.54
C ASP A 30 12.93 -7.52 -5.21
N GLY A 31 12.07 -8.37 -5.77
CA GLY A 31 12.44 -9.58 -6.50
C GLY A 31 12.87 -10.73 -5.59
N ASP A 32 12.57 -10.69 -4.29
CA ASP A 32 12.95 -11.74 -3.33
C ASP A 32 12.04 -12.98 -3.39
N GLY A 33 10.97 -12.93 -4.20
CA GLY A 33 9.98 -13.99 -4.35
C GLY A 33 8.83 -13.91 -3.34
N GLN A 34 8.80 -12.88 -2.48
CA GLN A 34 7.70 -12.55 -1.59
C GLN A 34 7.03 -11.26 -2.10
N SER A 35 5.71 -11.22 -2.02
CA SER A 35 4.97 -10.03 -2.45
C SER A 35 4.66 -9.11 -1.29
N GLU A 36 4.89 -7.83 -1.51
CA GLU A 36 4.43 -6.74 -0.67
C GLU A 36 2.99 -6.38 -0.99
N LEU A 37 2.34 -5.73 -0.02
CA LEU A 37 1.03 -5.11 -0.19
C LEU A 37 1.21 -3.59 -0.21
N LEU A 38 0.83 -2.97 -1.31
CA LEU A 38 0.75 -1.52 -1.45
C LEU A 38 -0.71 -1.12 -1.28
N LEU A 39 -1.01 -0.47 -0.17
CA LEU A 39 -2.36 -0.06 0.22
C LEU A 39 -2.57 1.41 -0.12
N VAL A 40 -3.63 1.71 -0.87
CA VAL A 40 -4.13 3.08 -1.01
C VAL A 40 -5.34 3.25 -0.10
N GLN A 41 -5.27 4.23 0.80
CA GLN A 41 -6.28 4.51 1.81
C GLN A 41 -6.93 5.87 1.54
N ASN A 42 -8.09 6.13 2.15
CA ASN A 42 -8.70 7.46 2.13
C ASN A 42 -9.22 7.88 3.50
N SER A 43 -8.82 9.07 3.94
CA SER A 43 -9.29 9.68 5.18
C SER A 43 -10.45 10.66 4.89
N TYR A 44 -11.68 10.14 4.76
CA TYR A 44 -12.86 10.98 4.53
C TYR A 44 -13.62 11.37 5.81
N GLN A 45 -12.97 11.34 6.98
CA GLN A 45 -13.56 11.83 8.23
C GLN A 45 -12.48 12.29 9.22
N SER A 46 -12.22 13.60 9.18
CA SER A 46 -11.90 14.47 10.32
C SER A 46 -11.09 13.88 11.47
N ASP A 47 -9.77 14.09 11.45
CA ASP A 47 -9.00 14.33 12.67
C ASP A 47 -8.02 15.49 12.44
N VAL A 48 -8.41 16.66 12.96
CA VAL A 48 -7.91 17.99 12.55
C VAL A 48 -6.58 18.38 13.22
N GLU A 49 -6.06 17.62 14.19
CA GLU A 49 -4.84 18.04 14.89
C GLU A 49 -3.58 17.22 14.57
N THR A 50 -3.71 15.99 14.05
CA THR A 50 -2.55 15.10 13.79
C THR A 50 -2.69 14.21 12.54
N GLY A 51 -3.91 14.02 12.02
CA GLY A 51 -4.26 12.87 11.16
C GLY A 51 -4.05 13.01 9.66
N ARG A 52 -3.74 14.20 9.12
CA ARG A 52 -3.61 14.39 7.67
C ARG A 52 -2.27 13.90 7.10
N TYR A 53 -1.22 13.92 7.91
CA TYR A 53 0.14 13.59 7.46
C TYR A 53 0.44 12.08 7.46
N ASP A 54 -0.28 11.25 8.21
CA ASP A 54 0.08 9.83 8.36
C ASP A 54 -0.88 8.84 7.66
N ALA A 55 -2.18 9.16 7.53
CA ALA A 55 -3.18 8.23 6.99
C ALA A 55 -3.40 8.33 5.47
N GLY A 56 -2.77 9.32 4.82
CA GLY A 56 -2.93 9.63 3.40
C GLY A 56 -1.72 9.29 2.55
N ASN A 57 -0.61 8.78 3.08
CA ASN A 57 0.62 8.62 2.29
C ASN A 57 0.71 7.27 1.54
N GLY A 58 -0.30 6.42 1.66
CA GLY A 58 -0.21 5.02 1.26
C GLY A 58 0.67 4.21 2.22
N VAL A 59 0.38 2.91 2.34
CA VAL A 59 1.10 2.01 3.25
C VAL A 59 1.64 0.82 2.47
N MET A 60 2.94 0.57 2.57
CA MET A 60 3.56 -0.64 2.03
C MET A 60 3.82 -1.64 3.16
N LEU A 61 3.38 -2.86 2.99
CA LEU A 61 3.55 -3.94 3.96
C LEU A 61 4.40 -5.06 3.38
N SER A 62 5.41 -5.48 4.14
CA SER A 62 6.16 -6.71 3.90
C SER A 62 5.79 -7.78 4.92
N ARG A 63 6.08 -9.03 4.56
CA ARG A 63 5.80 -10.17 5.43
C ARG A 63 7.05 -10.57 6.20
N ALA A 64 7.01 -10.45 7.52
CA ALA A 64 8.07 -10.95 8.37
C ALA A 64 8.14 -12.48 8.35
N ALA A 65 9.30 -13.05 8.70
CA ALA A 65 9.50 -14.50 8.80
C ALA A 65 8.51 -15.20 9.76
N SER A 66 7.99 -14.48 10.76
CA SER A 66 6.93 -14.95 11.67
C SER A 66 5.55 -15.08 11.00
N GLY A 67 5.43 -14.61 9.76
CA GLY A 67 4.19 -14.50 9.01
C GLY A 67 3.31 -13.31 9.42
N ALA A 68 3.82 -12.39 10.24
CA ALA A 68 3.18 -11.12 10.54
C ALA A 68 3.47 -10.07 9.43
N TRP A 69 2.58 -9.11 9.27
CA TRP A 69 2.79 -7.98 8.36
C TRP A 69 3.50 -6.85 9.10
N THR A 70 4.46 -6.21 8.45
CA THR A 70 5.23 -5.07 8.97
C THR A 70 5.20 -3.93 7.97
N VAL A 71 5.13 -2.70 8.46
CA VAL A 71 5.17 -1.50 7.61
C VAL A 71 6.58 -1.27 7.12
N ILE A 72 6.74 -1.09 5.81
CA ILE A 72 7.94 -0.49 5.23
C ILE A 72 7.71 1.03 5.22
N PRO A 73 8.56 1.83 5.89
CA PRO A 73 8.42 3.28 5.88
C PRO A 73 8.44 3.84 4.46
N ASN A 74 7.59 4.83 4.15
CA ASN A 74 7.52 5.46 2.81
C ASN A 74 8.86 6.03 2.35
N ALA A 75 9.67 6.54 3.29
CA ALA A 75 11.02 7.04 3.00
C ALA A 75 11.99 5.92 2.56
N VAL A 76 11.71 4.67 2.90
CA VAL A 76 12.48 3.49 2.50
C VAL A 76 11.91 2.88 1.22
N SER A 77 10.58 2.71 1.14
CA SER A 77 9.94 2.10 -0.03
C SER A 77 9.84 3.03 -1.25
N GLY A 78 9.89 4.35 -1.04
CA GLY A 78 9.58 5.33 -2.07
C GLY A 78 8.11 5.34 -2.50
N PHE A 79 7.24 4.54 -1.87
CA PHE A 79 5.82 4.50 -2.17
C PHE A 79 5.11 5.65 -1.45
N TRP A 80 4.51 6.54 -2.23
CA TRP A 80 3.71 7.66 -1.73
C TRP A 80 2.40 7.70 -2.49
N ALA A 81 1.30 7.93 -1.77
CA ALA A 81 -0.05 8.05 -2.32
C ALA A 81 -0.78 9.24 -1.68
N THR A 82 -0.08 10.38 -1.55
CA THR A 82 -0.35 11.51 -0.64
C THR A 82 -1.66 12.27 -0.85
N GLU A 83 -2.38 11.97 -1.93
CA GLU A 83 -3.61 12.65 -2.32
C GLU A 83 -4.86 11.83 -1.92
N GLU A 84 -6.02 12.13 -2.52
CA GLU A 84 -7.23 11.31 -2.38
C GLU A 84 -7.15 10.02 -3.22
N ALA A 85 -6.23 9.12 -2.88
CA ALA A 85 -5.95 7.90 -3.64
C ALA A 85 -7.16 6.93 -3.63
N ARG A 86 -7.61 6.54 -4.83
CA ARG A 86 -8.79 5.69 -5.05
C ARG A 86 -8.47 4.33 -5.65
N ALA A 87 -7.44 4.24 -6.48
CA ALA A 87 -7.06 2.99 -7.13
C ALA A 87 -5.56 2.94 -7.37
N ILE A 88 -5.02 1.72 -7.36
CA ILE A 88 -3.61 1.44 -7.65
C ILE A 88 -3.50 0.32 -8.68
N LYS A 89 -2.72 0.53 -9.74
CA LYS A 89 -2.52 -0.45 -10.82
C LYS A 89 -1.09 -0.44 -11.33
N VAL A 90 -0.67 -1.53 -11.95
CA VAL A 90 0.62 -1.62 -12.66
C VAL A 90 0.38 -1.37 -14.14
N LEU A 91 1.19 -0.49 -14.73
CA LEU A 91 1.32 -0.32 -16.16
C LEU A 91 2.63 -0.97 -16.61
N HIS A 92 2.53 -1.87 -17.58
CA HIS A 92 3.69 -2.46 -18.24
C HIS A 92 3.98 -1.69 -19.52
N GLU A 93 5.16 -1.10 -19.60
CA GLU A 93 5.64 -0.42 -20.80
C GLU A 93 6.15 -1.43 -21.84
N ALA A 94 6.13 -1.04 -23.11
CA ALA A 94 6.64 -1.87 -24.21
C ALA A 94 8.14 -2.21 -24.10
N ASN A 95 8.90 -1.42 -23.33
CA ASN A 95 10.33 -1.62 -23.07
C ASN A 95 10.59 -2.58 -21.88
N GLY A 96 9.54 -3.14 -21.26
CA GLY A 96 9.64 -4.04 -20.11
C GLY A 96 9.71 -3.34 -18.76
N LYS A 97 9.67 -2.01 -18.69
CA LYS A 97 9.56 -1.27 -17.43
C LYS A 97 8.14 -1.36 -16.87
N GLU A 98 8.06 -1.29 -15.56
CA GLU A 98 6.79 -1.23 -14.84
C GLU A 98 6.65 0.10 -14.12
N LEU A 99 5.45 0.66 -14.19
CA LEU A 99 5.06 1.84 -13.45
C LEU A 99 3.89 1.49 -12.55
N VAL A 100 3.93 1.97 -11.31
CA VAL A 100 2.79 1.95 -10.41
C VAL A 100 2.00 3.23 -10.64
N LEU A 101 0.73 3.09 -11.00
CA LEU A 101 -0.21 4.17 -11.22
C LEU A 101 -1.12 4.32 -10.02
N ILE A 102 -1.30 5.54 -9.53
CA ILE A 102 -2.24 5.90 -8.46
C ILE A 102 -3.25 6.89 -9.01
N ALA A 103 -4.51 6.48 -9.05
CA ALA A 103 -5.61 7.35 -9.45
C ALA A 103 -6.15 8.08 -8.21
N ASN A 104 -6.22 9.40 -8.30
CA ASN A 104 -6.66 10.28 -7.23
C ASN A 104 -8.02 10.90 -7.56
N ASN A 105 -8.85 11.16 -6.54
CA ASN A 105 -10.07 11.94 -6.74
C ASN A 105 -9.72 13.44 -6.89
N ASP A 106 -10.30 14.11 -7.88
CA ASP A 106 -10.11 15.55 -8.17
C ASP A 106 -8.64 16.02 -8.27
N SER A 107 -7.71 15.10 -8.57
CA SER A 107 -6.28 15.38 -8.72
C SER A 107 -5.68 14.60 -9.90
N ALA A 108 -4.41 14.82 -10.19
CA ALA A 108 -3.71 14.16 -11.28
C ALA A 108 -3.52 12.65 -11.03
N LEU A 109 -3.41 11.88 -12.11
CA LEU A 109 -2.90 10.52 -12.08
C LEU A 109 -1.39 10.58 -11.77
N GLU A 110 -0.97 9.87 -10.73
CA GLU A 110 0.44 9.77 -10.37
C GLU A 110 1.04 8.47 -10.90
N ALA A 111 2.29 8.52 -11.34
CA ALA A 111 3.03 7.38 -11.86
C ALA A 111 4.40 7.31 -11.18
N TYR A 112 4.67 6.19 -10.52
CA TYR A 112 5.93 5.93 -9.83
C TYR A 112 6.65 4.77 -10.48
N GLN A 113 7.95 4.92 -10.67
CA GLN A 113 8.82 3.77 -10.84
C GLN A 113 9.24 3.32 -9.45
N LEU A 114 8.91 2.08 -9.08
CA LEU A 114 9.46 1.50 -7.87
C LEU A 114 10.97 1.39 -8.06
N LEU A 115 11.72 2.02 -7.16
CA LEU A 115 13.15 1.78 -7.05
C LEU A 115 13.25 0.43 -6.37
N HIS A 116 13.48 -0.64 -7.10
CA HIS A 116 14.18 -1.89 -6.72
C HIS A 116 13.99 -2.92 -7.85
#